data_AF-J3N6Q9-F1
#
_entry.id   AF-J3N6Q9-F1
#
_cell.length_a   1.000
_cell.length_b   1.000
_cell.length_c   1.000
_cell.angle_alpha   90.00
_cell.angle_beta   90.00
_cell.angle_gamma   90.00
#
_symmetry.space_group_name_H-M   'P 1'
#
loop_
_entity.id
_entity.type
_entity.pdbx_description
1 polymer ?
#
loop_
_entity_poly.entity_id
_entity_poly.type
_entity_poly.pdbx_seq_one_letter_code
_entity_poly.pdbx_strand_id
1 'polypeptide(L)'
;MFNCHINAQKISSPSVTKLVLVFCDFHPATRTHMSFPSLASLELKSCHGRAPFLESMPSLVEAIVRFDGYCADRCEKSAFGDCGDDSCEGCYGSRFDHTSCVCLKSLLEATHLELSAEVANYVFRRDLKLHLSYHTFAKLKTLLLGEWCVTPEFSELIWFLQNTLILERLTIQIPEAPKYSLDVDVSTPEWPFASRHLKVVEIECKEVNLWVCKCLMTLGRYGIAIERINIKRTSELYGYGCDTPVVFFI
;
A
#
# COMPACT_ATOMS: atom_id res chain seq x y z
N MET A 1 -13.48 -7.44 -22.37
CA MET A 1 -13.53 -7.64 -20.91
C MET A 1 -14.49 -6.57 -20.39
N PHE A 2 -15.61 -6.96 -19.76
CA PHE A 2 -16.63 -6.00 -19.30
C PHE A 2 -16.31 -5.55 -17.89
N ASN A 3 -15.41 -4.57 -17.72
CA ASN A 3 -15.10 -4.05 -16.39
C ASN A 3 -16.40 -3.61 -15.67
N CYS A 4 -16.49 -3.87 -14.37
CA CYS A 4 -17.64 -3.44 -13.58
C CYS A 4 -17.55 -1.92 -13.39
N HIS A 5 -18.38 -1.16 -14.10
CA HIS A 5 -18.41 0.29 -13.98
C HIS A 5 -19.10 0.71 -12.68
N ILE A 6 -18.33 1.31 -11.78
CA ILE A 6 -18.81 1.86 -10.52
C ILE A 6 -19.00 3.37 -10.70
N ASN A 7 -20.22 3.76 -11.07
CA ASN A 7 -20.62 5.16 -11.19
C ASN A 7 -21.52 5.58 -10.01
N ALA A 8 -20.99 5.45 -8.81
CA ALA A 8 -21.67 5.86 -7.58
C ALA A 8 -20.77 6.79 -6.77
N GLN A 9 -21.36 7.85 -6.20
CA GLN A 9 -20.66 8.72 -5.25
C GLN A 9 -20.42 8.01 -3.92
N LYS A 10 -21.32 7.12 -3.50
CA LYS A 10 -21.21 6.34 -2.27
C LYS A 10 -21.77 4.93 -2.46
N ILE A 11 -21.07 3.96 -1.90
CA ILE A 11 -21.50 2.56 -1.74
C ILE A 11 -21.42 2.24 -0.26
N SER A 12 -22.48 1.67 0.29
CA SER A 12 -22.50 1.32 1.70
C SER A 12 -23.37 0.11 1.97
N SER A 13 -22.95 -0.72 2.91
CA SER A 13 -23.79 -1.78 3.45
C SER A 13 -23.43 -2.04 4.91
N PRO A 14 -24.41 -2.08 5.83
CA PRO A 14 -24.15 -2.36 7.24
C PRO A 14 -23.89 -3.86 7.50
N SER A 15 -24.23 -4.75 6.58
CA SER A 15 -24.23 -6.21 6.80
C SER A 15 -23.16 -6.97 6.02
N VAL A 16 -22.54 -6.36 5.00
CA VAL A 16 -21.52 -7.04 4.19
C VAL A 16 -20.30 -7.32 5.04
N THR A 17 -19.85 -8.58 5.01
CA THR A 17 -18.71 -9.05 5.80
C THR A 17 -17.48 -9.31 4.93
N LYS A 18 -17.69 -9.60 3.64
CA LYS A 18 -16.62 -9.74 2.66
C LYS A 18 -16.94 -8.95 1.39
N LEU A 19 -15.95 -8.21 0.92
CA LEU A 19 -16.04 -7.40 -0.30
C LEU A 19 -14.83 -7.68 -1.19
N VAL A 20 -15.11 -8.07 -2.42
CA VAL A 20 -14.10 -8.34 -3.44
C VAL A 20 -14.39 -7.48 -4.67
N LEU A 21 -13.42 -6.65 -5.05
CA LEU A 21 -13.46 -5.71 -6.16
C LEU A 21 -12.21 -5.95 -7.01
N VAL A 22 -12.39 -6.62 -8.14
CA VAL A 22 -11.31 -6.94 -9.08
C VAL A 22 -11.71 -6.51 -10.48
N PHE A 23 -10.83 -5.80 -11.19
CA PHE A 23 -11.10 -5.26 -12.54
C PHE A 23 -12.36 -4.37 -12.60
N CYS A 24 -12.56 -3.54 -11.55
CA CYS A 24 -13.64 -2.55 -11.51
C CYS A 24 -13.18 -1.20 -12.06
N ASP A 25 -14.08 -0.48 -12.72
CA ASP A 25 -13.83 0.86 -13.25
C ASP A 25 -14.49 1.90 -12.36
N PHE A 26 -13.70 2.58 -11.54
CA PHE A 26 -14.14 3.76 -10.81
C PHE A 26 -14.09 5.00 -11.70
N HIS A 27 -14.86 6.01 -11.32
CA HIS A 27 -14.82 7.28 -12.03
C HIS A 27 -13.47 7.99 -11.79
N PRO A 28 -12.81 8.55 -12.83
CA PRO A 28 -11.51 9.21 -12.67
C PRO A 28 -11.60 10.62 -12.07
N ALA A 29 -12.74 11.30 -12.23
CA ALA A 29 -12.93 12.68 -11.78
C ALA A 29 -13.50 12.77 -10.34
N THR A 30 -14.13 11.70 -9.85
CA THR A 30 -14.78 11.69 -8.53
C THR A 30 -14.35 10.46 -7.74
N ARG A 31 -14.25 10.60 -6.43
CA ARG A 31 -13.87 9.51 -5.55
C ARG A 31 -15.12 8.84 -4.98
N THR A 32 -15.30 7.55 -5.23
CA THR A 32 -16.40 6.78 -4.64
C THR A 32 -16.14 6.57 -3.15
N HIS A 33 -17.09 6.94 -2.31
CA HIS A 33 -17.07 6.68 -0.87
C HIS A 33 -17.56 5.28 -0.56
N MET A 34 -16.88 4.58 0.33
CA MET A 34 -17.19 3.20 0.69
C MET A 34 -17.33 3.07 2.20
N SER A 35 -18.48 2.58 2.65
CA SER A 35 -18.80 2.47 4.09
C SER A 35 -19.34 1.07 4.41
N PHE A 36 -18.51 0.26 5.06
CA PHE A 36 -18.82 -1.12 5.40
C PHE A 36 -18.38 -1.43 6.84
N PRO A 37 -19.18 -1.04 7.85
CA PRO A 37 -18.77 -1.14 9.26
C PRO A 37 -18.58 -2.59 9.75
N SER A 38 -19.26 -3.55 9.13
CA SER A 38 -19.19 -4.99 9.47
C SER A 38 -18.19 -5.76 8.60
N LEU A 39 -17.42 -5.08 7.75
CA LEU A 39 -16.49 -5.74 6.84
C LEU A 39 -15.32 -6.35 7.60
N ALA A 40 -15.12 -7.66 7.42
CA ALA A 40 -14.00 -8.41 7.96
C ALA A 40 -12.90 -8.64 6.91
N SER A 41 -13.26 -8.71 5.64
CA SER A 41 -12.35 -9.03 4.52
C SER A 41 -12.56 -8.08 3.35
N LEU A 42 -11.49 -7.39 2.94
CA LEU A 42 -11.48 -6.49 1.79
C LEU A 42 -10.46 -6.95 0.75
N GLU A 43 -10.89 -7.06 -0.51
CA GLU A 43 -10.00 -7.24 -1.64
C GLU A 43 -10.30 -6.17 -2.70
N LEU A 44 -9.32 -5.31 -2.96
CA LEU A 44 -9.37 -4.27 -3.98
C LEU A 44 -8.14 -4.45 -4.89
N LYS A 45 -8.35 -4.96 -6.11
CA LYS A 45 -7.26 -5.29 -7.04
C LYS A 45 -7.55 -4.82 -8.46
N SER A 46 -6.52 -4.34 -9.15
CA SER A 46 -6.57 -4.00 -10.58
C SER A 46 -7.78 -3.17 -11.00
N CYS A 47 -8.13 -2.19 -10.18
CA CYS A 47 -9.23 -1.29 -10.44
C CYS A 47 -8.75 -0.04 -11.17
N HIS A 48 -9.50 0.37 -12.19
CA HIS A 48 -9.23 1.57 -12.97
C HIS A 48 -9.86 2.80 -12.31
N GLY A 49 -9.39 3.99 -12.69
CA GLY A 49 -9.94 5.26 -12.19
C GLY A 49 -9.38 5.63 -10.82
N ARG A 50 -10.07 6.49 -10.07
CA ARG A 50 -9.56 6.90 -8.74
C ARG A 50 -9.80 5.84 -7.68
N ALA A 51 -8.82 5.68 -6.80
CA ALA A 51 -8.93 4.82 -5.63
C ALA A 51 -10.15 5.24 -4.78
N PRO A 52 -11.01 4.31 -4.35
CA PRO A 52 -12.15 4.67 -3.52
C PRO A 52 -11.71 5.23 -2.16
N PHE A 53 -12.50 6.16 -1.62
CA PHE A 53 -12.36 6.61 -0.23
C PHE A 53 -13.00 5.58 0.68
N LEU A 54 -12.21 5.00 1.58
CA LEU A 54 -12.65 4.01 2.54
C LEU A 54 -12.95 4.70 3.88
N GLU A 55 -14.21 4.68 4.29
CA GLU A 55 -14.60 5.05 5.65
C GLU A 55 -14.09 4.02 6.67
N SER A 56 -14.12 4.36 7.96
CA SER A 56 -13.64 3.47 9.03
C SER A 56 -14.30 2.08 8.99
N MET A 57 -13.48 1.03 9.01
CA MET A 57 -13.92 -0.37 9.01
C MET A 57 -13.53 -1.05 10.34
N PRO A 58 -14.32 -0.87 11.41
CA PRO A 58 -13.93 -1.31 12.75
C PRO A 58 -13.83 -2.84 12.91
N SER A 59 -14.48 -3.60 12.02
CA SER A 59 -14.52 -5.07 12.05
C SER A 59 -13.44 -5.73 11.19
N LEU A 60 -12.57 -4.94 10.55
CA LEU A 60 -11.65 -5.44 9.52
C LEU A 60 -10.59 -6.36 10.12
N VAL A 61 -10.41 -7.53 9.50
CA VAL A 61 -9.43 -8.54 9.90
C VAL A 61 -8.33 -8.66 8.86
N GLU A 62 -8.71 -8.70 7.57
CA GLU A 62 -7.80 -8.83 6.44
C GLU A 62 -8.12 -7.81 5.34
N ALA A 63 -7.08 -7.25 4.72
CA ALA A 63 -7.26 -6.47 3.50
C ALA A 63 -6.11 -6.65 2.51
N ILE A 64 -6.47 -6.79 1.24
CA ILE A 64 -5.56 -6.77 0.10
C ILE A 64 -5.93 -5.57 -0.76
N VAL A 65 -5.03 -4.58 -0.82
CA VAL A 65 -5.23 -3.35 -1.59
C VAL A 65 -4.09 -3.22 -2.60
N ARG A 66 -4.44 -3.29 -3.89
CA ARG A 66 -3.50 -3.24 -5.01
C ARG A 66 -3.89 -2.14 -6.01
N PHE A 67 -3.05 -1.11 -6.13
CA PHE A 67 -3.21 -0.03 -7.11
C PHE A 67 -2.19 -0.15 -8.24
N ASP A 68 -2.61 -0.64 -9.39
CA ASP A 68 -1.73 -0.85 -10.55
C ASP A 68 -1.69 0.36 -11.50
N GLY A 69 -1.16 0.12 -12.71
CA GLY A 69 -1.07 1.04 -13.85
C GLY A 69 -2.33 1.81 -14.18
N TYR A 70 -3.49 1.25 -13.87
CA TYR A 70 -4.78 1.78 -14.30
C TYR A 70 -5.42 2.75 -13.30
N CYS A 71 -4.85 2.88 -12.11
CA CYS A 71 -5.29 3.87 -11.12
C CYS A 71 -4.98 5.29 -11.60
N ALA A 72 -5.92 6.22 -11.43
CA ALA A 72 -5.75 7.63 -11.83
C ALA A 72 -4.98 8.45 -10.78
N ASP A 73 -4.83 7.95 -9.55
CA ASP A 73 -4.08 8.62 -8.48
C ASP A 73 -2.55 8.39 -8.64
N ARG A 74 -1.99 8.90 -9.74
CA ARG A 74 -0.58 8.75 -10.12
C ARG A 74 0.14 10.08 -10.21
N CYS A 75 1.37 10.12 -9.71
CA CYS A 75 2.27 11.25 -9.86
C CYS A 75 3.73 10.76 -9.84
N GLU A 76 4.43 10.90 -10.98
CA GLU A 76 5.83 10.47 -11.14
C GLU A 76 6.80 11.19 -10.18
N LYS A 77 6.46 12.41 -9.77
CA LYS A 77 7.25 13.22 -8.84
C LYS A 77 6.93 12.94 -7.36
N SER A 78 5.91 12.14 -7.07
CA SER A 78 5.46 11.89 -5.69
C SER A 78 6.40 10.99 -4.89
N ALA A 79 7.34 10.30 -5.55
CA ALA A 79 8.38 9.51 -4.89
C ALA A 79 9.21 10.34 -3.89
N PHE A 80 9.25 11.67 -4.07
CA PHE A 80 9.97 12.59 -3.18
C PHE A 80 9.08 13.32 -2.19
N GLY A 81 7.75 13.17 -2.24
CA GLY A 81 6.96 14.29 -1.73
C GLY A 81 5.52 14.38 -2.15
N ASP A 82 4.98 15.54 -1.80
CA ASP A 82 4.13 16.28 -2.72
C ASP A 82 4.99 16.74 -3.93
N CYS A 83 4.41 16.77 -5.11
CA CYS A 83 5.09 17.22 -6.32
C CYS A 83 5.23 18.74 -6.44
N GLY A 84 4.70 19.50 -5.47
CA GLY A 84 4.76 20.97 -5.43
C GLY A 84 4.06 21.64 -6.61
N ASP A 85 3.20 20.89 -7.29
CA ASP A 85 2.49 21.31 -8.49
C ASP A 85 1.00 21.19 -8.20
N ASP A 86 0.40 22.31 -7.80
CA ASP A 86 -1.03 22.44 -7.49
C ASP A 86 -1.95 22.06 -8.67
N SER A 87 -1.40 21.97 -9.89
CA SER A 87 -2.11 21.53 -11.09
C SER A 87 -2.01 20.03 -11.35
N CYS A 88 -1.22 19.28 -10.56
CA CYS A 88 -1.07 17.85 -10.75
C CYS A 88 -2.39 17.14 -10.44
N GLU A 89 -3.10 16.73 -11.49
CA GLU A 89 -4.37 15.99 -11.37
C GLU A 89 -4.26 14.73 -10.51
N GLY A 90 -3.10 14.06 -10.56
CA GLY A 90 -2.77 12.97 -9.66
C GLY A 90 -2.87 13.39 -8.21
N CYS A 91 -2.09 14.40 -7.81
CA CYS A 91 -1.98 14.92 -6.45
C CYS A 91 -3.22 15.69 -5.96
N TYR A 92 -3.83 16.51 -6.83
CA TYR A 92 -4.77 17.58 -6.53
C TYR A 92 -6.09 17.51 -7.32
N GLY A 93 -6.21 16.65 -8.33
CA GLY A 93 -7.31 16.65 -9.29
C GLY A 93 -8.68 16.18 -8.77
N SER A 94 -8.83 16.00 -7.46
CA SER A 94 -10.14 15.81 -6.86
C SER A 94 -10.39 17.00 -5.93
N ARG A 95 -11.55 17.66 -6.10
CA ARG A 95 -12.08 18.73 -5.22
C ARG A 95 -12.41 18.22 -3.80
N PHE A 96 -11.58 17.35 -3.27
CA PHE A 96 -11.72 16.70 -1.98
C PHE A 96 -10.85 17.39 -0.95
N ASP A 97 -11.26 17.21 0.30
CA ASP A 97 -10.50 17.62 1.45
C ASP A 97 -9.16 16.86 1.49
N HIS A 98 -8.09 17.55 1.09
CA HIS A 98 -6.71 17.06 1.09
C HIS A 98 -6.19 16.70 2.49
N THR A 99 -6.95 16.97 3.55
CA THR A 99 -6.58 16.62 4.92
C THR A 99 -7.00 15.20 5.33
N SER A 100 -7.75 14.48 4.48
CA SER A 100 -8.26 13.14 4.80
C SER A 100 -7.46 12.01 4.15
N CYS A 101 -7.16 10.95 4.91
CA CYS A 101 -6.60 9.71 4.37
C CYS A 101 -7.64 9.00 3.48
N VAL A 102 -7.24 8.52 2.30
CA VAL A 102 -8.16 7.85 1.36
C VAL A 102 -8.44 6.42 1.75
N CYS A 103 -7.45 5.65 2.19
CA CYS A 103 -7.65 4.24 2.49
C CYS A 103 -6.98 3.78 3.79
N LEU A 104 -5.74 4.20 4.08
CA LEU A 104 -4.97 3.56 5.16
C LEU A 104 -5.61 3.70 6.55
N LYS A 105 -6.30 4.82 6.83
CA LYS A 105 -7.02 5.02 8.09
C LYS A 105 -8.11 3.96 8.32
N SER A 106 -8.79 3.50 7.27
CA SER A 106 -9.80 2.45 7.38
C SER A 106 -9.22 1.07 7.71
N LEU A 107 -7.91 0.88 7.47
CA LEU A 107 -7.23 -0.41 7.57
C LEU A 107 -6.57 -0.64 8.93
N LEU A 108 -6.65 0.32 9.86
CA LEU A 108 -5.92 0.29 11.14
C LEU A 108 -6.27 -0.90 12.04
N GLU A 109 -7.49 -1.44 11.91
CA GLU A 109 -7.97 -2.59 12.69
C GLU A 109 -7.50 -3.95 12.16
N ALA A 110 -6.94 -3.99 10.95
CA ALA A 110 -6.57 -5.23 10.29
C ALA A 110 -5.41 -5.94 11.00
N THR A 111 -5.49 -7.27 10.98
CA THR A 111 -4.44 -8.18 11.46
C THR A 111 -3.53 -8.65 10.32
N HIS A 112 -4.03 -8.63 9.09
CA HIS A 112 -3.32 -9.05 7.88
C HIS A 112 -3.53 -7.98 6.79
N LEU A 113 -2.44 -7.41 6.28
CA LEU A 113 -2.48 -6.43 5.20
C LEU A 113 -1.52 -6.79 4.07
N GLU A 114 -2.01 -6.67 2.85
CA GLU A 114 -1.18 -6.61 1.65
C GLU A 114 -1.43 -5.27 0.96
N LEU A 115 -0.38 -4.44 0.90
CA LEU A 115 -0.43 -3.12 0.28
C LEU A 115 0.56 -3.10 -0.87
N SER A 116 0.06 -3.19 -2.09
CA SER A 116 0.89 -3.11 -3.30
C SER A 116 0.40 -1.98 -4.19
N ALA A 117 1.31 -1.27 -4.81
CA ALA A 117 0.97 -0.21 -5.73
C ALA A 117 2.13 0.06 -6.67
N GLU A 118 1.84 0.52 -7.87
CA GLU A 118 2.88 0.99 -8.77
C GLU A 118 3.65 2.16 -8.17
N VAL A 119 4.94 2.31 -8.51
CA VAL A 119 5.77 3.34 -7.89
C VAL A 119 5.23 4.77 -8.08
N ALA A 120 4.60 5.05 -9.23
CA ALA A 120 3.97 6.34 -9.51
C ALA A 120 2.67 6.57 -8.72
N ASN A 121 2.05 5.54 -8.15
CA ASN A 121 0.90 5.71 -7.28
C ASN A 121 1.35 6.33 -5.95
N TYR A 122 0.64 7.36 -5.52
CA TYR A 122 1.03 8.14 -4.34
C TYR A 122 0.06 8.01 -3.17
N VAL A 123 -1.06 7.28 -3.32
CA VAL A 123 -2.15 7.21 -2.33
C VAL A 123 -1.63 6.77 -0.97
N PHE A 124 -0.87 5.67 -0.91
CA PHE A 124 -0.34 5.16 0.35
C PHE A 124 0.68 6.12 0.97
N ARG A 125 1.62 6.67 0.19
CA ARG A 125 2.63 7.62 0.69
C ARG A 125 1.98 8.89 1.23
N ARG A 126 0.96 9.39 0.53
CA ARG A 126 0.20 10.56 0.95
C ARG A 126 -0.53 10.30 2.26
N ASP A 127 -1.25 9.18 2.36
CA ASP A 127 -1.97 8.80 3.59
C ASP A 127 -1.00 8.66 4.78
N LEU A 128 0.19 8.09 4.57
CA LEU A 128 1.26 8.01 5.58
C LEU A 128 1.72 9.40 6.05
N LYS A 129 1.89 10.36 5.13
CA LYS A 129 2.35 11.73 5.45
C LYS A 129 1.30 12.57 6.17
N LEU A 130 0.02 12.44 5.80
CA LEU A 130 -1.01 13.39 6.20
C LEU A 130 -1.30 13.36 7.70
N HIS A 131 -1.62 12.21 8.29
CA HIS A 131 -2.02 12.15 9.70
C HIS A 131 -1.77 10.78 10.37
N LEU A 132 -1.12 9.85 9.67
CA LEU A 132 -0.80 8.54 10.26
C LEU A 132 0.36 8.61 11.25
N SER A 133 1.15 9.68 11.29
CA SER A 133 2.20 9.88 12.29
C SER A 133 1.73 9.77 13.76
N TYR A 134 0.41 9.88 14.02
CA TYR A 134 -0.19 9.72 15.36
C TYR A 134 -0.99 8.42 15.54
N HIS A 135 -1.08 7.58 14.52
CA HIS A 135 -1.83 6.32 14.54
C HIS A 135 -0.87 5.13 14.44
N THR A 136 -1.28 4.00 14.99
CA THR A 136 -0.48 2.77 15.03
C THR A 136 -1.36 1.62 14.55
N PHE A 137 -0.82 0.69 13.75
CA PHE A 137 -1.53 -0.55 13.45
C PHE A 137 -1.39 -1.50 14.64
N ALA A 138 -2.23 -1.30 15.66
CA ALA A 138 -2.13 -1.99 16.94
C ALA A 138 -2.37 -3.51 16.85
N LYS A 139 -3.06 -3.98 15.80
CA LYS A 139 -3.46 -5.39 15.62
C LYS A 139 -2.70 -6.11 14.51
N LEU A 140 -1.87 -5.41 13.75
CA LEU A 140 -1.24 -5.94 12.54
C LEU A 140 -0.14 -6.95 12.85
N LYS A 141 -0.33 -8.19 12.39
CA LYS A 141 0.60 -9.30 12.57
C LYS A 141 1.32 -9.69 11.29
N THR A 142 0.66 -9.53 10.15
CA THR A 142 1.22 -9.87 8.84
C THR A 142 1.10 -8.68 7.91
N LEU A 143 2.22 -8.26 7.33
CA LEU A 143 2.28 -7.14 6.39
C LEU A 143 3.07 -7.55 5.15
N LEU A 144 2.49 -7.32 3.98
CA LEU A 144 3.17 -7.31 2.70
C LEU A 144 3.18 -5.90 2.11
N LEU A 145 4.37 -5.42 1.76
CA LEU A 145 4.57 -4.14 1.09
C LEU A 145 5.07 -4.36 -0.34
N GLY A 146 4.38 -3.78 -1.30
CA GLY A 146 4.76 -3.76 -2.72
C GLY A 146 5.80 -2.70 -3.05
N GLU A 147 6.08 -2.55 -4.35
CA GLU A 147 7.18 -1.73 -4.85
C GLU A 147 7.14 -0.24 -4.46
N TRP A 148 5.96 0.31 -4.17
CA TRP A 148 5.82 1.69 -3.73
C TRP A 148 6.59 2.02 -2.43
N CYS A 149 6.91 1.03 -1.59
CA CYS A 149 7.71 1.25 -0.39
C CYS A 149 9.22 1.27 -0.65
N VAL A 150 9.66 0.96 -1.88
CA VAL A 150 11.07 0.92 -2.28
C VAL A 150 11.49 2.33 -2.75
N THR A 151 11.65 3.22 -1.78
CA THR A 151 12.17 4.59 -1.97
C THR A 151 13.66 4.65 -1.64
N PRO A 152 14.42 5.67 -2.09
CA PRO A 152 15.85 5.80 -1.79
C PRO A 152 16.22 5.62 -0.31
N GLU A 153 15.33 6.05 0.60
CA GLU A 153 15.50 6.01 2.05
C GLU A 153 14.70 4.90 2.74
N PHE A 154 13.80 4.21 2.02
CA PHE A 154 12.86 3.23 2.60
C PHE A 154 11.99 3.81 3.72
N SER A 155 11.66 5.11 3.66
CA SER A 155 10.95 5.82 4.73
C SER A 155 9.58 5.22 5.05
N GLU A 156 8.87 4.72 4.05
CA GLU A 156 7.59 4.03 4.22
C GLU A 156 7.75 2.70 4.97
N LEU A 157 8.74 1.89 4.60
CA LEU A 157 9.06 0.64 5.29
C LEU A 157 9.46 0.91 6.74
N ILE A 158 10.34 1.89 6.96
CA ILE A 158 10.79 2.32 8.28
C ILE A 158 9.59 2.73 9.13
N TRP A 159 8.67 3.50 8.55
CA TRP A 159 7.46 3.93 9.25
C TRP A 159 6.65 2.73 9.76
N PHE A 160 6.45 1.69 8.95
CA PHE A 160 5.76 0.47 9.41
C PHE A 160 6.55 -0.26 10.50
N LEU A 161 7.87 -0.40 10.37
CA LEU A 161 8.70 -1.05 11.39
C LEU A 161 8.61 -0.35 12.76
N GLN A 162 8.46 0.98 12.76
CA GLN A 162 8.33 1.79 13.97
C GLN A 162 6.90 1.79 14.54
N ASN A 163 5.88 1.77 13.68
CA ASN A 163 4.47 1.96 14.06
C ASN A 163 3.65 0.65 14.07
N THR A 164 4.30 -0.51 14.01
CA THR A 164 3.63 -1.83 14.08
C THR A 164 4.31 -2.73 15.12
N LEU A 165 3.93 -2.55 16.38
CA LEU A 165 4.66 -3.13 17.51
C LEU A 165 4.56 -4.66 17.59
N ILE A 166 3.47 -5.27 17.12
CA ILE A 166 3.22 -6.72 17.22
C ILE A 166 3.43 -7.48 15.91
N LEU A 167 4.05 -6.85 14.91
CA LEU A 167 4.25 -7.45 13.60
C LEU A 167 5.06 -8.75 13.71
N GLU A 168 4.50 -9.86 13.22
CA GLU A 168 5.11 -11.19 13.28
C GLU A 168 5.76 -11.59 11.95
N ARG A 169 5.19 -11.14 10.82
CA ARG A 169 5.66 -11.42 9.46
C ARG A 169 5.67 -10.16 8.60
N LEU A 170 6.81 -9.91 7.97
CA LEU A 170 6.98 -8.85 6.99
C LEU A 170 7.44 -9.45 5.65
N THR A 171 6.74 -9.12 4.57
CA THR A 171 7.14 -9.43 3.20
C THR A 171 7.32 -8.14 2.42
N ILE A 172 8.44 -7.99 1.72
CA ILE A 172 8.75 -6.81 0.90
C ILE A 172 8.94 -7.29 -0.54
N GLN A 173 8.13 -6.77 -1.45
CA GLN A 173 8.25 -7.06 -2.88
C GLN A 173 9.07 -5.96 -3.55
N ILE A 174 10.24 -6.35 -4.06
CA ILE A 174 11.18 -5.45 -4.75
C ILE A 174 11.15 -5.82 -6.25
N PRO A 175 10.68 -4.92 -7.13
CA PRO A 175 10.63 -5.18 -8.57
C PRO A 175 12.02 -5.09 -9.21
N GLU A 176 12.09 -5.31 -10.52
CA GLU A 176 13.27 -4.95 -11.33
C GLU A 176 13.60 -3.46 -11.14
N ALA A 177 14.90 -3.15 -11.10
CA ALA A 177 15.44 -1.90 -10.60
C ALA A 177 14.64 -0.65 -11.07
N PRO A 178 14.06 0.15 -10.16
CA PRO A 178 13.35 1.36 -10.54
C PRO A 178 14.29 2.41 -11.16
N LYS A 179 13.76 3.19 -12.10
CA LYS A 179 14.49 4.16 -12.94
C LYS A 179 14.84 5.48 -12.23
N TYR A 180 15.07 5.49 -10.92
CA TYR A 180 15.45 6.70 -10.19
C TYR A 180 16.97 6.87 -10.13
N SER A 181 17.45 8.09 -10.35
CA SER A 181 18.85 8.47 -10.10
C SER A 181 19.13 8.52 -8.59
N LEU A 182 20.21 7.87 -8.17
CA LEU A 182 20.64 7.70 -6.79
C LEU A 182 21.44 8.91 -6.26
N ASP A 183 20.91 10.13 -6.32
CA ASP A 183 21.57 11.30 -5.75
C ASP A 183 20.74 11.88 -4.61
N VAL A 184 20.80 11.25 -3.44
CA VAL A 184 20.35 11.88 -2.18
C VAL A 184 21.30 11.47 -1.05
N ASP A 185 21.85 12.49 -0.39
CA ASP A 185 22.70 12.42 0.80
C ASP A 185 21.83 12.10 2.03
N VAL A 186 22.21 11.06 2.77
CA VAL A 186 21.40 10.49 3.85
C VAL A 186 21.72 11.20 5.15
N SER A 187 20.85 12.12 5.57
CA SER A 187 20.85 12.57 6.96
C SER A 187 20.15 11.53 7.84
N THR A 188 20.85 11.05 8.87
CA THR A 188 20.44 9.95 9.76
C THR A 188 19.72 10.45 11.01
N PRO A 189 18.45 10.09 11.24
CA PRO A 189 17.88 10.12 12.58
C PRO A 189 18.29 8.86 13.38
N GLU A 190 18.62 9.04 14.66
CA GLU A 190 18.86 7.95 15.61
C GLU A 190 17.56 7.27 16.05
N TRP A 191 17.48 5.94 15.88
CA TRP A 191 16.56 4.94 16.50
C TRP A 191 15.03 5.07 16.26
N PRO A 192 14.17 4.00 16.43
CA PRO A 192 14.20 2.85 17.35
C PRO A 192 14.32 1.46 16.69
N PHE A 193 14.48 0.43 17.53
CA PHE A 193 14.60 -0.99 17.17
C PHE A 193 13.33 -1.53 16.48
N ALA A 194 13.50 -2.44 15.53
CA ALA A 194 12.43 -3.21 14.90
C ALA A 194 11.56 -3.95 15.94
N SER A 195 10.31 -4.23 15.56
CA SER A 195 9.37 -5.00 16.38
C SER A 195 10.04 -6.27 16.94
N ARG A 196 10.02 -6.41 18.27
CA ARG A 196 10.54 -7.60 18.98
C ARG A 196 9.79 -8.89 18.63
N HIS A 197 8.62 -8.77 18.02
CA HIS A 197 7.76 -9.88 17.65
C HIS A 197 8.00 -10.36 16.21
N LEU A 198 8.84 -9.67 15.44
CA LEU A 198 9.10 -10.00 14.05
C LEU A 198 9.89 -11.31 13.96
N LYS A 199 9.20 -12.36 13.50
CA LYS A 199 9.73 -13.74 13.39
C LYS A 199 10.23 -14.02 11.99
N VAL A 200 9.52 -13.51 10.98
CA VAL A 200 9.80 -13.80 9.57
C VAL A 200 9.91 -12.49 8.80
N VAL A 201 11.02 -12.35 8.07
CA VAL A 201 11.22 -11.28 7.10
C VAL A 201 11.55 -11.92 5.76
N GLU A 202 10.78 -11.59 4.75
CA GLU A 202 10.92 -12.13 3.40
C GLU A 202 11.06 -10.99 2.40
N ILE A 203 12.07 -11.07 1.55
CA ILE A 203 12.26 -10.18 0.40
C ILE A 203 11.95 -11.00 -0.85
N GLU A 204 10.89 -10.61 -1.57
CA GLU A 204 10.54 -11.17 -2.86
C GLU A 204 11.13 -10.30 -3.97
N CYS A 205 11.95 -10.88 -4.85
CA CYS A 205 12.56 -10.16 -5.97
C CYS A 205 12.76 -11.08 -7.17
N LYS A 206 12.77 -10.52 -8.40
CA LYS A 206 13.17 -11.28 -9.61
C LYS A 206 14.67 -11.59 -9.59
N GLU A 207 15.49 -10.58 -9.33
CA GLU A 207 16.94 -10.70 -9.18
C GLU A 207 17.46 -9.90 -7.98
N VAL A 208 18.62 -10.30 -7.46
CA VAL A 208 19.29 -9.55 -6.40
C VAL A 208 19.97 -8.34 -7.03
N ASN A 209 19.45 -7.15 -6.73
CA ASN A 209 19.96 -5.88 -7.25
C ASN A 209 20.35 -4.93 -6.10
N LEU A 210 20.79 -3.72 -6.45
CA LEU A 210 21.21 -2.71 -5.47
C LEU A 210 20.10 -2.35 -4.45
N TRP A 211 18.82 -2.43 -4.84
CA TRP A 211 17.69 -2.14 -3.96
C TRP A 211 17.46 -3.25 -2.94
N VAL A 212 17.63 -4.52 -3.33
CA VAL A 212 17.66 -5.65 -2.39
C VAL A 212 18.78 -5.45 -1.38
N CYS A 213 20.00 -5.11 -1.84
CA CYS A 213 21.14 -4.83 -0.96
C CYS A 213 20.85 -3.66 -0.01
N LYS A 214 20.29 -2.55 -0.50
CA LYS A 214 19.91 -1.40 0.34
C LYS A 214 18.83 -1.78 1.36
N CYS A 215 17.82 -2.55 0.95
CA CYS A 215 16.76 -3.02 1.85
C CYS A 215 17.35 -3.87 2.99
N LEU A 216 18.25 -4.81 2.68
CA LEU A 216 18.97 -5.60 3.68
C LEU A 216 19.75 -4.72 4.67
N MET A 217 20.48 -3.72 4.16
CA MET A 217 21.21 -2.77 5.00
C MET A 217 20.28 -1.96 5.91
N THR A 218 19.14 -1.51 5.38
CA THR A 218 18.11 -0.81 6.16
C THR A 218 17.57 -1.72 7.25
N LEU A 219 17.12 -2.93 6.92
CA LEU A 219 16.60 -3.90 7.91
C LEU A 219 17.64 -4.22 9.00
N GLY A 220 18.91 -4.39 8.61
CA GLY A 220 20.03 -4.58 9.53
C GLY A 220 20.23 -3.42 10.50
N ARG A 221 20.14 -2.17 10.00
CA ARG A 221 20.20 -0.95 10.85
C ARG A 221 19.07 -0.88 11.86
N TYR A 222 17.90 -1.42 11.52
CA TYR A 222 16.74 -1.50 12.43
C TYR A 222 16.78 -2.75 13.34
N GLY A 223 17.88 -3.49 13.37
CA GLY A 223 18.09 -4.61 14.31
C GLY A 223 17.56 -5.96 13.83
N ILE A 224 17.22 -6.08 12.54
CA ILE A 224 16.85 -7.36 11.92
C ILE A 224 18.11 -8.01 11.37
N ALA A 225 18.56 -9.07 12.03
CA ALA A 225 19.75 -9.81 11.62
C ALA A 225 19.57 -10.43 10.21
N ILE A 226 20.58 -10.31 9.35
CA ILE A 226 20.51 -10.73 7.95
C ILE A 226 20.19 -12.23 7.83
N GLU A 227 20.64 -13.05 8.77
CA GLU A 227 20.39 -14.49 8.80
C GLU A 227 18.91 -14.85 9.01
N ARG A 228 18.09 -13.89 9.48
CA ARG A 228 16.64 -14.06 9.64
C ARG A 228 15.85 -13.61 8.41
N ILE A 229 16.51 -13.03 7.41
CA ILE A 229 15.88 -12.51 6.20
C ILE A 229 15.97 -13.56 5.10
N ASN A 230 14.82 -14.02 4.64
CA ASN A 230 14.71 -14.93 3.52
C ASN A 230 14.61 -14.13 2.22
N ILE A 231 15.42 -14.46 1.22
CA ILE A 231 15.29 -13.89 -0.12
C ILE A 231 14.65 -14.95 -1.01
N LYS A 232 13.46 -14.64 -1.52
CA LYS A 232 12.70 -15.52 -2.41
C LYS A 232 12.74 -14.96 -3.82
N ARG A 233 13.26 -15.76 -4.75
CA ARG A 233 13.22 -15.43 -6.17
C ARG A 233 11.83 -15.72 -6.72
N THR A 234 11.18 -14.69 -7.26
CA THR A 234 9.90 -14.83 -7.94
C THR A 234 10.15 -15.07 -9.42
N SER A 235 9.80 -16.25 -9.94
CA SER A 235 9.64 -16.46 -11.39
C SER A 235 8.34 -15.78 -11.83
N GLU A 236 8.33 -15.17 -13.01
CA GLU A 236 7.16 -14.45 -13.52
C GLU A 236 5.90 -15.31 -13.45
N LEU A 237 4.98 -14.91 -12.57
CA LEU A 237 3.57 -15.26 -12.68
C LEU A 237 2.81 -13.97 -13.00
N TYR A 238 3.18 -13.30 -14.10
CA TYR A 238 2.19 -12.56 -14.87
C TYR A 238 1.51 -13.55 -15.83
N GLY A 239 0.87 -14.56 -15.26
CA GLY A 239 -0.28 -15.13 -15.92
C GLY A 239 -1.33 -14.03 -15.92
N TYR A 240 -1.51 -13.35 -17.04
CA TYR A 240 -2.78 -12.73 -17.39
C TYR A 240 -3.83 -13.86 -17.46
N GLY A 241 -4.17 -14.42 -16.29
CA GLY A 241 -5.36 -15.22 -16.13
C GLY A 241 -6.51 -14.31 -16.46
N CYS A 242 -7.33 -14.71 -17.42
CA CYS A 242 -8.62 -14.08 -17.70
C CYS A 242 -9.52 -14.25 -16.47
N ASP A 243 -9.26 -13.48 -15.42
CA ASP A 243 -10.15 -13.40 -14.28
C ASP A 243 -11.30 -12.48 -14.69
N THR A 244 -12.49 -13.05 -14.73
CA THR A 244 -13.72 -12.31 -15.01
C THR A 244 -13.88 -11.17 -13.99
N PRO A 245 -14.45 -10.02 -14.39
CA PRO A 245 -14.78 -8.96 -13.45
C PRO A 245 -15.77 -9.50 -12.43
N VAL A 246 -15.38 -9.47 -11.16
CA VAL A 246 -16.13 -10.07 -10.07
C VAL A 246 -16.39 -9.01 -9.01
N VAL A 247 -17.67 -8.80 -8.72
CA VAL A 247 -18.12 -8.08 -7.52
C VAL A 247 -18.96 -9.08 -6.71
N PHE A 248 -18.44 -9.48 -5.55
CA PHE A 248 -19.21 -10.29 -4.60
C PHE A 248 -19.51 -9.44 -3.36
N PHE A 249 -20.80 -9.38 -3.03
CA PHE A 249 -21.29 -8.96 -1.72
C PHE A 249 -21.72 -10.24 -1.00
N ILE A 250 -20.90 -10.70 -0.04
CA ILE A 250 -21.24 -11.85 0.81
C ILE A 250 -21.39 -11.37 2.26
#